data_AF-A0A7J8TG10-F1
#
_entry.id   AF-A0A7J8TG10-F1
#
_cell.length_a   1.000
_cell.length_b   1.000
_cell.length_c   1.000
_cell.angle_alpha   90.00
_cell.angle_beta   90.00
_cell.angle_gamma   90.00
#
_symmetry.space_group_name_H-M   'P 1'
#
loop_
_entity.id
_entity.type
_entity.pdbx_description
1 polymer ?
#
loop_
_entity_poly.entity_id
_entity_poly.type
_entity_poly.pdbx_seq_one_letter_code
_entity_poly.pdbx_strand_id
1 'polypeptide(L)' 'MPSKWLSPERAVVKINFDATFKQNLHQSCSSFVIRNDLGLVMGSGSILNSNVVDAFLSEALACLQALTFAKEMGFS' A
#
# COMPACT_ATOMS: atom_id res chain seq x y z
N MET A 1 -8.13 -3.36 -24.61
CA MET A 1 -9.07 -2.99 -23.53
C MET A 1 -8.31 -3.06 -22.21
N PRO A 2 -8.22 -1.99 -21.40
CA PRO A 2 -7.61 -2.12 -20.08
C PRO A 2 -8.47 -3.07 -19.24
N SER A 3 -7.82 -3.99 -18.53
CA SER A 3 -8.50 -4.90 -17.61
C SER A 3 -9.25 -4.08 -16.56
N LYS A 4 -10.57 -4.25 -16.49
CA LYS A 4 -11.41 -3.60 -15.46
C LYS A 4 -10.93 -4.09 -14.08
N TRP A 5 -10.78 -3.18 -13.12
CA TRP A 5 -10.47 -3.56 -11.75
C TRP A 5 -11.53 -4.56 -11.25
N LEU A 6 -11.06 -5.70 -10.77
CA LEU A 6 -11.90 -6.74 -10.17
C LEU A 6 -11.91 -6.55 -8.66
N SER A 7 -13.10 -6.52 -8.09
CA SER A 7 -13.30 -6.50 -6.65
C SER A 7 -12.80 -7.80 -6.02
N PRO A 8 -12.33 -7.76 -4.76
CA PRO A 8 -12.05 -8.97 -4.01
C PRO A 8 -13.33 -9.76 -3.74
N GLU A 9 -13.17 -11.01 -3.29
CA GLU A 9 -14.28 -11.82 -2.80
C GLU A 9 -14.96 -11.19 -1.58
N ARG A 10 -16.20 -11.59 -1.31
CA ARG A 10 -16.96 -11.11 -0.15
C ARG A 10 -16.21 -11.41 1.14
N ALA A 11 -16.21 -10.46 2.07
CA ALA A 11 -15.47 -10.52 3.34
C ALA A 11 -13.93 -10.52 3.21
N VAL A 12 -13.40 -10.28 2.02
CA VAL A 12 -11.97 -10.02 1.78
C VAL A 12 -11.75 -8.54 1.51
N VAL A 13 -10.64 -8.01 2.01
CA VAL A 13 -10.17 -6.66 1.65
C VAL A 13 -8.99 -6.74 0.70
N LYS A 14 -8.94 -5.81 -0.25
CA LYS A 14 -7.80 -5.64 -1.16
C LYS A 14 -6.96 -4.45 -0.73
N ILE A 15 -5.68 -4.69 -0.50
CA ILE A 15 -4.68 -3.65 -0.23
C ILE A 15 -3.96 -3.34 -1.54
N ASN A 16 -4.00 -2.08 -1.97
CA ASN A 16 -3.14 -1.58 -3.04
C ASN A 16 -2.12 -0.66 -2.38
N PHE A 17 -0.84 -0.85 -2.68
CA PHE A 17 0.26 -0.03 -2.17
C PHE A 17 1.14 0.38 -3.35
N ASP A 18 1.88 1.47 -3.15
CA ASP A 18 2.85 2.00 -4.09
C ASP A 18 3.89 2.81 -3.32
N ALA A 19 5.05 3.05 -3.92
CA ALA A 19 6.06 3.91 -3.32
C ALA A 19 6.62 4.92 -4.31
N THR A 20 6.77 6.17 -3.86
CA THR A 20 7.60 7.15 -4.56
C THR A 20 9.00 7.15 -3.96
N PHE A 21 10.04 7.10 -4.79
CA PHE A 21 11.44 7.17 -4.35
C PHE A 21 12.16 8.40 -4.90
N LYS A 22 12.94 9.07 -4.04
CA LYS A 22 13.77 10.23 -4.39
C LYS A 22 15.24 9.93 -4.12
N GLN A 23 15.93 9.48 -5.16
CA GLN A 23 17.32 9.01 -5.09
C GLN A 23 18.28 10.02 -4.46
N ASN A 24 18.20 11.31 -4.83
CA ASN A 24 19.12 12.33 -4.31
C ASN A 24 19.05 12.52 -2.79
N LEU A 25 17.92 12.16 -2.15
CA LEU A 25 17.73 12.28 -0.71
C LEU A 25 17.72 10.92 0.00
N HIS A 26 17.79 9.80 -0.74
CA HIS A 26 17.56 8.45 -0.21
C HIS A 26 16.27 8.40 0.64
N GLN A 27 15.20 9.02 0.13
CA GLN A 27 13.91 9.09 0.79
C GLN A 27 12.85 8.40 -0.06
N SER A 28 11.88 7.78 0.59
CA SER A 28 10.69 7.27 -0.09
C SER A 28 9.42 7.70 0.63
N CYS A 29 8.31 7.75 -0.09
CA CYS A 29 6.99 7.88 0.50
C CYS A 29 6.17 6.65 0.09
N SER A 30 5.82 5.84 1.08
CA SER A 30 4.91 4.72 0.89
C SER A 30 3.48 5.25 0.93
N SER A 31 2.61 4.73 0.09
CA SER A 31 1.17 5.06 0.12
C SER A 31 0.35 3.81 -0.14
N PHE A 32 -0.79 3.68 0.53
CA PHE A 32 -1.65 2.52 0.39
C PHE A 32 -3.13 2.82 0.63
N VAL A 33 -3.99 1.97 0.07
CA VAL A 33 -5.44 2.00 0.23
C VAL A 33 -5.99 0.58 0.35
N ILE A 34 -6.83 0.37 1.36
CA ILE A 34 -7.55 -0.86 1.65
C ILE A 34 -9.00 -0.69 1.22
N ARG A 35 -9.51 -1.59 0.36
CA ARG A 35 -10.90 -1.56 -0.12
C ARG A 35 -11.60 -2.89 0.11
N ASN A 36 -12.91 -2.85 0.41
CA ASN A 36 -13.73 -4.06 0.47
C ASN A 36 -14.23 -4.50 -0.92
N ASP A 37 -15.05 -5.55 -0.95
CA ASP A 37 -15.70 -6.11 -2.15
C ASP A 37 -16.63 -5.12 -2.86
N LEU A 38 -17.18 -4.14 -2.15
CA LEU A 38 -17.98 -3.05 -2.72
C LEU A 38 -17.12 -1.88 -3.25
N GLY A 39 -15.79 -1.97 -3.14
CA GLY A 39 -14.86 -0.91 -3.52
C GLY A 39 -14.78 0.27 -2.54
N LEU A 40 -15.48 0.19 -1.40
CA LEU A 40 -15.43 1.19 -0.34
C LEU A 40 -14.07 1.17 0.33
N VAL A 41 -13.53 2.36 0.60
CA VAL A 41 -12.25 2.51 1.31
C VAL A 41 -12.46 2.19 2.78
N MET A 42 -11.79 1.14 3.25
CA MET A 42 -11.79 0.73 4.65
C MET A 42 -10.72 1.48 5.45
N GLY A 43 -9.58 1.77 4.81
CA GLY A 43 -8.47 2.51 5.39
C GLY A 43 -7.47 2.92 4.32
N SER A 44 -6.64 3.92 4.63
CA SER A 44 -5.58 4.41 3.75
C SER A 44 -4.52 5.14 4.56
N GLY A 45 -3.30 5.22 4.03
CA GLY A 45 -2.22 5.93 4.70
C GLY A 45 -1.06 6.24 3.78
N SER A 46 -0.21 7.15 4.24
CA SER A 46 1.08 7.47 3.63
C SER A 46 2.14 7.63 4.71
N ILE A 47 3.34 7.14 4.45
CA ILE A 47 4.47 7.16 5.40
C ILE A 47 5.71 7.66 4.67
N LEU A 48 6.34 8.70 5.22
CA LEU A 48 7.62 9.20 4.75
C LEU A 48 8.76 8.39 5.40
N ASN A 49 9.63 7.84 4.57
CA ASN A 49 10.77 7.04 4.97
C ASN A 49 12.08 7.74 4.59
N SER A 50 13.07 7.65 5.47
CA SER A 50 14.44 8.13 5.25
C SER A 50 15.41 6.96 5.14
N ASN A 51 16.57 7.16 4.52
CA ASN A 51 17.64 6.18 4.37
C ASN A 51 17.22 4.93 3.58
N VAL A 52 16.37 5.10 2.57
CA VAL A 52 15.97 4.02 1.67
C VAL A 52 16.98 3.92 0.53
N VAL A 53 17.50 2.72 0.32
CA VAL A 53 18.63 2.46 -0.59
C VAL A 53 18.22 2.67 -2.06
N ASP A 54 17.05 2.15 -2.45
CA ASP A 54 16.60 2.19 -3.83
C ASP A 54 15.06 2.12 -3.96
N ALA A 55 14.58 2.22 -5.20
CA ALA A 55 13.15 2.16 -5.52
C ALA A 55 12.55 0.78 -5.23
N PHE A 56 13.31 -0.32 -5.39
CA PHE A 56 12.81 -1.66 -5.12
C PHE A 56 12.52 -1.86 -3.63
N LEU A 57 13.45 -1.42 -2.77
CA LEU A 57 13.26 -1.43 -1.32
C LEU A 57 12.10 -0.51 -0.91
N SER A 58 11.88 0.60 -1.62
CA SER A 58 10.76 1.51 -1.37
C SER A 58 9.41 0.80 -1.55
N GLU A 59 9.25 0.02 -2.61
CA GLU A 59 8.04 -0.78 -2.86
C GLU A 59 7.84 -1.87 -1.83
N ALA A 60 8.90 -2.61 -1.49
CA ALA A 60 8.85 -3.64 -0.45
C ALA A 60 8.44 -3.06 0.91
N LEU A 61 8.94 -1.86 1.24
CA LEU A 61 8.60 -1.16 2.46
C LEU A 61 7.14 -0.68 2.46
N ALA A 62 6.62 -0.18 1.34
CA ALA A 62 5.21 0.18 1.20
C ALA A 62 4.29 -1.04 1.39
N CYS A 63 4.65 -2.20 0.83
CA CYS A 63 3.95 -3.46 1.05
C CYS A 63 3.89 -3.84 2.54
N LEU A 64 5.05 -3.85 3.20
CA LEU A 64 5.16 -4.20 4.63
C LEU A 64 4.34 -3.25 5.52
N GLN A 65 4.42 -1.95 5.26
CA GLN A 65 3.69 -0.94 6.01
C GLN A 65 2.17 -1.07 5.82
N ALA A 66 1.73 -1.31 4.59
CA ALA A 66 0.32 -1.51 4.29
C ALA A 66 -0.25 -2.78 4.97
N LEU A 67 0.51 -3.88 4.97
CA LEU A 67 0.14 -5.12 5.67
C LEU A 67 0.11 -4.93 7.19
N THR A 68 1.10 -4.22 7.75
CA THR A 68 1.16 -3.91 9.18
C THR A 68 -0.05 -3.08 9.60
N PHE A 69 -0.36 -2.03 8.85
CA PHE A 69 -1.54 -1.20 9.10
C PHE A 69 -2.84 -2.00 9.00
N ALA A 70 -3.00 -2.86 7.99
CA ALA A 70 -4.17 -3.71 7.86
C ALA A 70 -4.35 -4.64 9.07
N LYS A 71 -3.24 -5.21 9.57
CA LYS A 71 -3.24 -6.03 10.78
C LYS A 71 -3.64 -5.23 12.02
N GLU A 72 -3.14 -4.00 12.18
CA GLU A 72 -3.49 -3.10 13.28
C GLU A 72 -4.98 -2.70 13.26
N MET A 73 -5.57 -2.61 12.06
CA MET A 73 -7.01 -2.42 11.87
C MET A 73 -7.86 -3.67 12.19
N GLY A 74 -7.23 -4.82 12.44
CA GLY A 74 -7.91 -6.08 12.74
C GLY A 74 -8.23 -6.95 11.52
N PHE A 75 -7.65 -6.68 10.35
CA PHE A 75 -7.72 -7.59 9.20
C PHE A 75 -6.70 -8.74 9.34
N SER A 76 -7.04 -9.92 8.84
CA SER A 76 -6.24 -11.16 8.91
C SER A 76 -6.11 -11.84 7.56
#